data_AF-W2JAV5-F1
#
_entry.id   AF-W2JAV5-F1
#
_cell.length_a   1.000
_cell.length_b   1.000
_cell.length_c   1.000
_cell.angle_alpha   90.00
_cell.angle_beta   90.00
_cell.angle_gamma   90.00
#
_symmetry.space_group_name_H-M   'P 1'
#
loop_
_entity.id
_entity.type
_entity.pdbx_description
1 polymer ?
#
loop_
_entity_poly.entity_id
_entity_poly.type
_entity_poly.pdbx_seq_one_letter_code
_entity_poly.pdbx_strand_id
1 'polypeptide(L)'
;MSSSTRAVMNLAGEYGTSELTIGLSFSPGKKATHFMQDYCYNANAHCIVLSSGKLKKYRCDDHRDGDETGCKWEVRVSCKKKRGNLRFFLVSSINNEHSDF
;
A
#
# COMPACT_ATOMS: atom_id res chain seq x y z
N MET A 1 -0.49 -0.42 32.05
CA MET A 1 -0.45 -0.98 30.68
C MET A 1 0.73 -0.33 29.98
N SER A 2 1.75 -1.10 29.58
CA SER A 2 2.90 -0.54 28.87
C SER A 2 2.44 -0.08 27.50
N SER A 3 2.36 1.23 27.28
CA SER A 3 2.22 1.79 25.93
C SER A 3 3.52 1.52 25.20
N SER A 4 3.57 0.41 24.47
CA SER A 4 4.67 0.14 23.55
C SER A 4 4.46 1.05 22.36
N THR A 5 5.09 2.23 22.36
CA THR A 5 5.10 3.13 21.22
C THR A 5 5.68 2.36 20.03
N ARG A 6 4.81 1.93 19.11
CA ARG A 6 5.22 1.20 17.91
C ARG A 6 6.13 2.11 17.09
N ALA A 7 7.34 1.65 16.73
CA ALA A 7 8.26 2.43 15.93
C ALA A 7 7.70 2.61 14.51
N VAL A 8 7.37 3.84 14.12
CA VAL A 8 6.86 4.18 12.79
C VAL A 8 7.98 4.05 11.75
N MET A 9 7.68 3.50 10.58
CA MET A 9 8.63 3.39 9.47
C MET A 9 8.85 4.75 8.79
N ASN A 10 10.12 5.13 8.55
CA ASN A 10 10.48 6.36 7.85
C ASN A 10 10.30 6.21 6.32
N LEU A 11 9.05 6.35 5.85
CA LEU A 11 8.72 6.16 4.43
C LEU A 11 9.48 7.13 3.52
N ALA A 12 9.59 8.40 3.91
CA ALA A 12 10.28 9.41 3.11
C ALA A 12 11.77 9.08 2.96
N GLY A 13 12.43 8.61 4.02
CA GLY A 13 13.83 8.20 3.97
C GLY A 13 14.08 6.98 3.08
N GLU A 14 13.20 5.96 3.14
CA GLU A 14 13.37 4.69 2.41
C GLU A 14 12.89 4.76 0.95
N TYR A 15 11.79 5.47 0.71
CA TYR A 15 11.09 5.45 -0.57
C TYR A 15 11.14 6.78 -1.33
N GLY A 16 11.62 7.85 -0.69
CA GLY A 16 11.66 9.21 -1.24
C GLY A 16 10.34 9.97 -1.11
N THR A 17 9.31 9.36 -0.52
CA THR A 17 8.02 9.97 -0.22
C THR A 17 7.35 9.25 0.95
N SER A 18 6.56 9.97 1.72
CA SER A 18 5.60 9.40 2.69
C SER A 18 4.16 9.43 2.19
N GLU A 19 3.91 10.10 1.07
CA GLU A 19 2.56 10.32 0.55
C GLU A 19 2.16 9.20 -0.41
N LEU A 20 0.98 8.64 -0.18
CA LEU A 20 0.34 7.69 -1.06
C LEU A 20 -0.61 8.46 -2.01
N THR A 21 -0.20 8.60 -3.27
CA THR A 21 -0.97 9.35 -4.28
C THR A 21 -1.17 8.57 -5.57
N ILE A 22 -2.26 8.86 -6.29
CA ILE A 22 -2.49 8.30 -7.62
C ILE A 22 -1.37 8.80 -8.54
N GLY A 23 -0.77 7.88 -9.31
CA GLY A 23 0.37 8.18 -10.17
C GLY A 23 1.73 7.97 -9.53
N LEU A 24 1.80 7.71 -8.21
CA LEU A 24 3.03 7.28 -7.56
C LEU A 24 3.54 5.99 -8.24
N SER A 25 4.83 5.97 -8.56
CA SER A 25 5.42 4.87 -9.33
C SER A 25 6.65 4.30 -8.66
N PHE A 26 6.83 2.99 -8.81
CA PHE A 26 7.92 2.25 -8.23
C PHE A 26 8.61 1.38 -9.28
N SER A 27 9.93 1.30 -9.18
CA SER A 27 10.75 0.30 -9.86
C SER A 27 11.91 -0.09 -8.94
N PRO A 28 12.13 -1.39 -8.63
CA PRO A 28 11.35 -2.56 -9.06
C PRO A 28 10.05 -2.73 -8.27
N GLY A 29 9.17 -3.65 -8.69
CA GLY A 29 7.86 -3.89 -8.06
C GLY A 29 7.92 -4.40 -6.62
N LYS A 30 9.06 -4.92 -6.15
CA LYS A 30 9.28 -5.25 -4.75
C LYS A 30 9.22 -3.98 -3.87
N LYS A 31 9.74 -2.86 -4.38
CA LYS A 31 9.69 -1.55 -3.70
C LYS A 31 8.25 -1.07 -3.49
N ALA A 32 7.37 -1.30 -4.48
CA ALA A 32 5.94 -0.99 -4.33
C ALA A 32 5.31 -1.82 -3.19
N THR A 33 5.60 -3.12 -3.12
CA THR A 33 5.06 -3.98 -2.07
C THR A 33 5.53 -3.54 -0.68
N HIS A 34 6.83 -3.26 -0.50
CA HIS A 34 7.32 -2.83 0.81
C HIS A 34 6.74 -1.47 1.23
N PHE A 35 6.67 -0.49 0.32
CA PHE A 35 6.04 0.80 0.61
C PHE A 35 4.61 0.64 1.13
N MET A 36 3.79 -0.19 0.47
CA MET A 36 2.39 -0.39 0.89
C MET A 36 2.30 -1.10 2.25
N GLN A 37 3.19 -2.05 2.52
CA GLN A 37 3.22 -2.76 3.80
C GLN A 37 3.64 -1.83 4.95
N ASP A 38 4.66 -1.01 4.74
CA ASP A 38 5.12 -0.03 5.73
C ASP A 38 4.09 1.10 5.94
N TYR A 39 3.42 1.52 4.86
CA TYR A 39 2.33 2.49 4.93
C TYR A 39 1.18 1.97 5.80
N CYS A 40 0.71 0.73 5.57
CA CYS A 40 -0.28 0.11 6.47
C CYS A 40 0.22 -0.05 7.89
N TYR A 41 1.48 -0.46 8.07
CA TYR A 41 2.09 -0.64 9.39
C TYR A 41 2.03 0.67 10.19
N ASN A 42 2.31 1.80 9.55
CA ASN A 42 2.24 3.13 10.16
C ASN A 42 0.82 3.54 10.54
N ALA A 43 -0.20 3.01 9.84
CA ALA A 43 -1.61 3.15 10.18
C ALA A 43 -2.11 2.08 11.17
N ASN A 44 -1.20 1.38 11.86
CA ASN A 44 -1.47 0.28 12.79
C ASN A 44 -2.22 -0.93 12.18
N ALA A 45 -2.26 -1.04 10.85
CA ALA A 45 -2.95 -2.12 10.14
C ALA A 45 -2.00 -3.20 9.62
N HIS A 46 -2.54 -4.39 9.35
CA HIS A 46 -1.83 -5.47 8.65
C HIS A 46 -2.21 -5.49 7.17
N CYS A 47 -1.23 -5.58 6.27
CA CYS A 47 -1.45 -5.50 4.82
C CYS A 47 -1.50 -6.88 4.16
N ILE A 48 -2.60 -7.20 3.48
CA ILE A 48 -2.69 -8.33 2.54
C ILE A 48 -2.35 -7.87 1.12
N VAL A 49 -1.58 -8.69 0.41
CA VAL A 49 -1.28 -8.51 -1.01
C VAL A 49 -2.05 -9.55 -1.85
N LEU A 50 -2.93 -9.08 -2.72
CA LEU A 50 -3.65 -9.88 -3.71
C LEU A 50 -3.09 -9.56 -5.10
N SER A 51 -2.70 -10.58 -5.87
CA SER A 51 -2.12 -10.39 -7.20
C SER A 51 -2.98 -11.07 -8.26
N SER A 52 -3.34 -10.31 -9.31
CA SER A 52 -4.06 -10.82 -10.47
C SER A 52 -3.43 -10.28 -11.76
N GLY A 53 -2.70 -11.13 -12.47
CA GLY A 53 -2.03 -10.79 -13.72
C GLY A 53 -1.08 -9.58 -13.58
N LYS A 54 -1.46 -8.45 -14.18
CA LYS A 54 -0.69 -7.19 -14.14
C LYS A 54 -1.13 -6.24 -13.01
N LEU A 55 -2.12 -6.62 -12.22
CA LEU A 55 -2.68 -5.82 -11.14
C LEU A 55 -2.29 -6.42 -9.79
N LYS A 56 -1.82 -5.58 -8.88
CA LYS A 56 -1.72 -5.91 -7.45
C LYS A 56 -2.74 -5.06 -6.68
N LYS A 57 -3.46 -5.68 -5.77
CA LYS A 57 -4.37 -5.04 -4.82
C LYS A 57 -3.77 -5.23 -3.42
N TYR A 58 -3.63 -4.14 -2.69
CA TYR A 58 -3.21 -4.10 -1.30
C TYR A 58 -4.42 -3.68 -0.48
N ARG A 59 -4.71 -4.38 0.62
CA ARG A 59 -5.80 -4.03 1.53
C ARG A 59 -5.44 -4.38 2.97
N CYS A 60 -6.18 -3.84 3.93
CA CYS A 60 -6.06 -4.30 5.31
C CYS A 60 -6.49 -5.78 5.45
N ASP A 61 -5.99 -6.49 6.45
CA ASP A 61 -6.38 -7.88 6.75
C ASP A 61 -7.84 -7.99 7.22
N ASP A 62 -8.29 -7.02 7.99
CA ASP A 62 -9.68 -6.85 8.46
C ASP A 62 -10.60 -6.22 7.40
N HIS A 63 -10.13 -6.08 6.15
CA HIS A 63 -10.93 -5.51 5.07
C HIS A 63 -12.12 -6.40 4.73
N ARG A 64 -13.33 -5.88 4.92
CA ARG A 64 -14.59 -6.56 4.63
C ARG A 64 -15.35 -5.82 3.54
N ASP A 65 -15.52 -6.49 2.40
CA ASP A 65 -16.31 -5.94 1.29
C ASP A 65 -17.79 -5.79 1.73
N GLY A 66 -18.30 -4.56 1.74
CA GLY A 66 -19.71 -4.26 2.03
C GLY A 66 -20.10 -4.17 3.52
N ASP A 67 -19.14 -4.28 4.44
CA ASP A 67 -19.33 -4.08 5.88
C ASP A 67 -18.86 -2.68 6.26
N GLU A 68 -19.71 -1.88 6.90
CA GLU A 68 -19.34 -0.51 7.34
C GLU A 68 -18.29 -0.51 8.45
N THR A 69 -18.03 -1.65 9.09
CA THR A 69 -17.13 -1.77 10.26
C THR A 69 -15.70 -2.18 9.91
N GLY A 70 -15.44 -2.73 8.71
CA GLY A 70 -14.11 -3.17 8.30
C GLY A 70 -13.23 -2.06 7.74
N CYS A 71 -11.90 -2.18 7.85
CA CYS A 71 -10.97 -1.26 7.20
C CYS A 71 -11.22 -1.18 5.69
N LYS A 72 -11.54 0.01 5.17
CA LYS A 72 -11.85 0.24 3.74
C LYS A 72 -10.61 0.49 2.89
N TRP A 73 -9.43 0.58 3.51
CA TRP A 73 -8.19 0.88 2.83
C TRP A 73 -7.90 -0.14 1.74
N GLU A 74 -7.71 0.37 0.53
CA GLU A 74 -7.40 -0.43 -0.64
C GLU A 74 -6.54 0.38 -1.60
N VAL A 75 -5.44 -0.21 -2.07
CA VAL A 75 -4.61 0.38 -3.13
C VAL A 75 -4.47 -0.59 -4.28
N ARG A 76 -4.69 -0.10 -5.50
CA ARG A 76 -4.45 -0.87 -6.72
C ARG A 76 -3.22 -0.37 -7.44
N VAL A 77 -2.27 -1.25 -7.64
CA VAL A 77 -1.02 -0.97 -8.37
C VAL A 77 -0.98 -1.77 -9.66
N SER A 78 -0.89 -1.06 -10.78
CA SER A 78 -0.80 -1.64 -12.11
C SER A 78 0.64 -1.75 -12.57
N CYS A 79 1.04 -2.93 -13.06
CA CYS A 79 2.30 -3.15 -13.75
C CYS A 79 2.21 -2.61 -15.19
N LYS A 80 3.03 -1.62 -15.49
CA LYS A 80 3.11 -0.96 -16.80
C LYS A 80 4.48 -1.23 -17.42
N LYS A 81 4.54 -1.19 -18.76
CA LYS A 81 5.79 -1.25 -19.53
C LYS A 81 6.14 0.15 -20.02
N LYS A 82 7.39 0.54 -19.86
CA LYS A 82 8.01 1.69 -20.52
C LYS A 82 8.73 1.22 -21.79
N ARG A 83 9.07 2.14 -22.70
CA ARG A 83 9.91 1.84 -23.87
C ARG A 83 11.20 1.13 -23.41
N GLY A 84 11.63 0.10 -24.12
CA GLY A 84 12.84 -0.67 -23.80
C GLY A 84 12.66 -1.78 -22.76
N ASN A 85 11.48 -2.42 -22.68
CA ASN A 85 11.17 -3.53 -21.76
C ASN A 85 11.21 -3.21 -20.25
N LEU A 86 11.47 -1.97 -19.85
CA LEU A 86 11.46 -1.59 -18.45
C LEU A 86 10.04 -1.67 -17.87
N ARG A 87 9.86 -2.34 -16.73
CA ARG A 87 8.57 -2.38 -16.03
C ARG A 87 8.58 -1.42 -14.85
N PHE A 88 7.45 -0.77 -14.64
CA PHE A 88 7.20 0.06 -13.46
C PHE A 88 5.80 -0.23 -12.92
N PHE A 89 5.62 0.06 -11.64
CA PHE A 89 4.42 -0.27 -10.89
C PHE A 89 3.78 1.04 -10.47
N LEU A 90 2.60 1.32 -11.02
CA LEU A 90 1.91 2.61 -10.89
C LEU A 90 0.70 2.46 -9.98
N VAL A 91 0.61 3.30 -8.95
CA VAL A 91 -0.61 3.42 -8.15
C VAL A 91 -1.72 3.98 -9.04
N SER A 92 -2.76 3.17 -9.23
CA SER A 92 -3.86 3.42 -10.17
C SER A 92 -5.20 3.71 -9.49
N SER A 93 -5.36 3.31 -8.22
CA SER A 93 -6.53 3.61 -7.41
C SER A 93 -6.14 3.59 -5.94
N ILE A 94 -6.76 4.46 -5.16
CA ILE A 94 -6.60 4.54 -3.70
C ILE A 94 -7.98 4.71 -3.09
N ASN A 95 -8.31 3.85 -2.12
CA ASN A 95 -9.22 4.17 -1.04
C ASN A 95 -8.35 4.27 0.22
N ASN A 96 -8.24 5.46 0.82
CA ASN A 96 -7.30 5.73 1.92
C ASN A 96 -7.99 5.80 3.29
N GLU A 97 -9.10 5.10 3.46
CA GLU A 97 -9.85 5.06 4.71
C GLU A 97 -9.43 3.86 5.56
N HIS A 98 -8.60 4.10 6.57
CA HIS A 98 -8.32 3.12 7.62
C HIS A 98 -9.42 3.16 8.68
N SER A 99 -9.73 2.00 9.27
CA SER A 99 -10.60 1.93 10.46
C SER A 99 -9.81 2.36 11.69
N ASP A 100 -10.46 3.08 12.62
CA ASP A 100 -9.86 3.55 13.88
C ASP A 100 -9.84 2.50 15.02
N PHE A 101 -10.25 1.25 14.73
CA PHE A 101 -10.52 0.22 15.75
C PHE A 101 -9.28 -0.52 16.26
#